data_AF-A0A0R3PCL2-F1
#
_entry.id   AF-A0A0R3PCL2-F1
#
_cell.length_a   1.000
_cell.length_b   1.000
_cell.length_c   1.000
_cell.angle_alpha   90.00
_cell.angle_beta   90.00
_cell.angle_gamma   90.00
#
_symmetry.space_group_name_H-M   'P 1'
#
loop_
_entity.id
_entity.type
_entity.pdbx_description
1 polymer ?
#
loop_
_entity_poly.entity_id
_entity_poly.type
_entity_poly.pdbx_seq_one_letter_code
_entity_poly.pdbx_strand_id
1 'polypeptide(L)'
;MLRHLQNSEPYASFSSVITLSRAHIQPTAPPRVQLQFQLNKVQSYIYIYIYIYIYIYSFAVCYDRDGSERCSNWISHCRTERFYLYMWSYCARTCGYC
;
A
#
# COMPACT_ATOMS: atom_id res chain seq x y z
N MET A 1 -23.28 36.97 -21.12
CA MET A 1 -22.86 36.87 -19.70
C MET A 1 -21.59 36.01 -19.64
N LEU A 2 -20.75 36.24 -18.63
CA LEU A 2 -19.31 36.00 -18.60
C LEU A 2 -18.79 34.54 -18.62
N ARG A 3 -17.48 34.48 -18.94
CA ARG A 3 -16.43 33.44 -18.89
C ARG A 3 -16.45 32.45 -17.71
N HIS A 4 -15.90 31.24 -17.95
CA HIS A 4 -14.67 30.63 -17.37
C HIS A 4 -14.67 29.12 -17.74
N LEU A 5 -13.82 28.57 -18.63
CA LEU A 5 -12.42 28.11 -18.44
C LEU A 5 -12.25 27.36 -17.11
N GLN A 6 -11.72 26.14 -16.98
CA GLN A 6 -10.79 25.37 -17.79
C GLN A 6 -10.53 24.01 -17.08
N ASN A 7 -9.88 23.08 -17.80
CA ASN A 7 -9.03 21.99 -17.29
C ASN A 7 -9.63 20.58 -17.20
N SER A 8 -9.48 19.82 -18.29
CA SER A 8 -8.53 18.68 -18.33
C SER A 8 -8.56 18.07 -19.73
N GLU A 9 -7.74 18.64 -20.62
CA GLU A 9 -7.51 18.15 -21.97
C GLU A 9 -6.60 16.89 -21.99
N PRO A 10 -6.55 16.16 -23.12
CA PRO A 10 -6.77 14.72 -23.15
C PRO A 10 -5.49 13.94 -23.45
N TYR A 11 -5.63 12.60 -23.33
CA TYR A 11 -4.68 11.60 -23.83
C TYR A 11 -4.13 11.98 -25.21
N ALA A 12 -2.87 12.43 -25.23
CA ALA A 12 -2.15 12.71 -26.46
C ALA A 12 -1.73 11.39 -27.13
N SER A 13 -2.58 10.88 -28.01
CA SER A 13 -2.23 9.85 -28.99
C SER A 13 -1.39 10.50 -30.09
N PHE A 14 -0.06 10.44 -29.98
CA PHE A 14 0.83 10.85 -31.06
C PHE A 14 0.96 9.71 -32.09
N SER A 15 0.22 9.85 -33.18
CA SER A 15 0.47 9.14 -34.43
C SER A 15 1.50 9.93 -35.23
N SER A 16 2.66 9.34 -35.52
CA SER A 16 3.65 9.94 -36.43
C SER A 16 4.02 8.97 -37.54
N VAL A 17 3.63 9.37 -38.75
CA VAL A 17 4.02 8.80 -40.04
C VAL A 17 5.54 8.94 -40.19
N ILE A 18 6.26 7.84 -40.36
CA ILE A 18 7.71 7.87 -40.62
C ILE A 18 7.93 7.78 -42.13
N THR A 19 8.20 8.93 -42.75
CA THR A 19 8.82 9.00 -44.08
C THR A 19 10.29 8.60 -43.94
N LEU A 20 10.68 7.52 -44.62
CA LEU A 20 12.02 6.93 -44.51
C LEU A 20 13.03 7.73 -45.36
N SER A 21 13.64 8.77 -44.78
CA SER A 21 14.82 9.42 -45.37
C SER A 21 16.08 8.88 -44.70
N ARG A 22 16.89 8.17 -45.50
CA ARG A 22 18.11 7.46 -45.11
C ARG A 22 19.22 8.47 -44.77
N ALA A 23 19.33 8.84 -43.50
CA ALA A 23 20.48 9.58 -42.97
C ALA A 23 21.40 8.61 -42.21
N HIS A 24 22.66 8.54 -42.65
CA HIS A 24 23.73 7.79 -42.00
C HIS A 24 24.02 8.43 -40.63
N ILE A 25 23.55 7.83 -39.53
CA ILE A 25 23.81 8.31 -38.17
C ILE A 25 24.67 7.26 -37.46
N GLN A 26 25.89 7.66 -37.15
CA GLN A 26 26.84 6.97 -36.29
C GLN A 26 26.15 6.59 -34.95
N PRO A 27 26.25 5.35 -34.45
CA PRO A 27 25.68 5.01 -33.14
C PRO A 27 26.48 5.72 -32.04
N THR A 28 26.00 6.91 -31.65
CA THR A 28 26.36 7.55 -30.40
C THR A 28 25.63 6.82 -29.28
N ALA A 29 26.37 6.44 -28.24
CA ALA A 29 25.90 5.62 -27.13
C ALA A 29 24.61 6.20 -26.49
N PRO A 30 23.72 5.35 -25.95
CA PRO A 30 22.48 5.82 -25.32
C PRO A 30 22.79 6.70 -24.10
N PRO A 31 22.04 7.79 -23.88
CA PRO A 31 22.16 8.54 -22.64
C PRO A 31 21.76 7.64 -21.47
N ARG A 32 22.71 7.41 -20.55
CA ARG A 32 22.42 6.83 -19.24
C ARG A 32 21.52 7.81 -18.49
N VAL A 33 20.21 7.57 -18.50
CA VAL A 33 19.28 8.22 -17.57
C VAL A 33 19.58 7.67 -16.19
N GLN A 34 20.48 8.32 -15.45
CA GLN A 34 20.62 8.07 -14.02
C GLN A 34 19.40 8.70 -13.34
N LEU A 35 18.38 7.89 -13.04
CA LEU A 35 17.39 8.26 -12.02
C LEU A 35 18.10 8.35 -10.68
N GLN A 36 18.70 9.50 -10.37
CA GLN A 36 19.18 9.79 -9.04
C GLN A 36 17.99 10.09 -8.15
N PHE A 37 17.48 9.06 -7.49
CA PHE A 37 16.48 9.19 -6.45
C PHE A 37 17.15 9.77 -5.19
N GLN A 38 17.31 11.10 -5.16
CA GLN A 38 17.88 11.84 -4.03
C GLN A 38 16.85 11.92 -2.88
N LEU A 39 16.55 10.79 -2.24
CA LEU A 39 15.79 10.78 -0.99
C LEU A 39 16.68 11.37 0.10
N ASN A 40 16.32 12.55 0.62
CA ASN A 40 17.01 13.19 1.74
C ASN A 40 17.16 12.19 2.90
N LYS A 41 18.33 12.17 3.55
CA LYS A 41 18.60 11.27 4.70
C LYS A 41 17.51 11.32 5.78
N VAL A 42 16.95 12.51 6.01
CA VAL A 42 15.83 12.74 6.94
C VAL A 42 14.56 12.01 6.49
N GLN A 43 14.23 12.05 5.20
CA GLN A 43 13.06 11.36 4.65
C GLN A 43 13.18 9.84 4.80
N SER A 44 14.38 9.30 4.58
CA SER A 44 14.68 7.88 4.80
C SER A 44 14.50 7.49 6.28
N TYR A 45 15.04 8.30 7.20
CA TYR A 45 14.89 8.05 8.63
C TYR A 45 13.43 8.07 9.09
N ILE A 46 12.65 9.06 8.66
CA ILE A 46 11.22 9.15 8.99
C ILE A 46 10.46 7.92 8.48
N TYR A 47 10.71 7.51 7.23
CA TYR A 47 10.08 6.33 6.65
C TYR A 47 10.39 5.06 7.45
N ILE A 48 11.66 4.85 7.80
CA ILE A 48 12.09 3.70 8.61
C ILE A 48 11.41 3.74 9.99
N TYR A 49 11.37 4.90 10.65
CA TYR A 49 10.74 5.05 11.95
C TYR A 49 9.24 4.72 11.91
N ILE A 50 8.52 5.26 10.94
CA ILE A 50 7.09 4.97 10.74
C ILE A 50 6.88 3.48 10.48
N TYR A 51 7.69 2.89 9.61
CA TYR A 51 7.59 1.46 9.30
C TYR A 51 7.81 0.59 10.55
N ILE A 52 8.87 0.88 11.31
CA ILE A 52 9.15 0.19 12.58
C ILE A 52 8.00 0.38 13.57
N TYR A 53 7.48 1.60 13.71
CA TYR A 53 6.38 1.89 14.61
C TYR A 53 5.12 1.10 14.23
N ILE A 54 4.73 1.12 12.96
CA ILE A 54 3.58 0.36 12.45
C ILE A 54 3.81 -1.13 12.64
N TYR A 55 5.00 -1.64 12.33
CA TYR A 55 5.34 -3.06 12.49
C TYR A 55 5.23 -3.50 13.95
N ILE A 56 5.80 -2.73 14.89
CA ILE A 56 5.71 -3.00 16.33
C ILE A 56 4.26 -2.94 16.80
N TYR A 57 3.51 -1.91 16.40
CA TYR A 57 2.10 -1.76 16.81
C TYR A 57 1.22 -2.88 16.23
N SER A 58 1.50 -3.32 15.01
CA SER A 58 0.74 -4.42 14.38
C SER A 58 1.11 -5.78 14.97
N PHE A 59 2.36 -5.97 15.38
CA PHE A 59 2.84 -7.24 15.94
C PHE A 59 2.45 -7.42 17.41
N ALA A 60 2.39 -6.32 18.18
CA ALA A 60 2.12 -6.37 19.62
C ALA A 60 0.62 -6.36 19.98
N VAL A 61 -0.26 -5.99 19.04
CA VAL A 61 -1.69 -5.83 19.35
C VAL A 61 -2.46 -7.08 18.96
N CYS A 62 -3.02 -7.73 19.97
CA CYS A 62 -4.03 -8.73 19.73
C CYS A 62 -5.40 -8.07 19.50
N TYR A 63 -6.10 -8.53 18.48
CA TYR A 63 -7.41 -8.03 18.11
C TYR A 63 -8.34 -9.18 17.74
N ASP A 64 -9.63 -8.96 17.94
CA ASP A 64 -10.67 -9.87 17.46
C ASP A 64 -10.86 -9.66 15.96
N ARG A 65 -10.83 -10.75 15.19
CA ARG A 65 -11.07 -10.74 13.74
C ARG A 65 -12.55 -10.70 13.40
N ASP A 66 -13.40 -11.19 14.29
CA ASP A 66 -14.85 -11.10 14.16
C ASP A 66 -15.39 -9.85 14.88
N GLY A 67 -16.66 -9.53 14.65
CA GLY A 67 -17.30 -8.38 15.28
C GLY A 67 -17.30 -8.47 16.81
N SER A 68 -17.06 -7.34 17.48
CA SER A 68 -17.05 -7.25 18.94
C SER A 68 -18.33 -7.77 19.58
N GLU A 69 -19.49 -7.54 18.97
CA GLU A 69 -20.78 -8.07 19.43
C GLU A 69 -20.81 -9.60 19.38
N ARG A 70 -20.30 -10.20 18.31
CA ARG A 70 -20.30 -11.65 18.12
C ARG A 70 -19.36 -12.34 19.10
N CYS A 71 -18.15 -11.81 19.26
CA CYS A 71 -17.21 -12.33 20.25
C CYS A 71 -17.74 -12.17 21.69
N SER A 72 -18.39 -11.04 22.00
CA SER A 72 -19.01 -10.81 23.32
C SER A 72 -20.14 -11.80 23.60
N ASN A 73 -21.01 -12.05 22.62
CA ASN A 73 -22.12 -13.00 22.74
C ASN A 73 -21.65 -14.46 22.93
N TRP A 74 -20.44 -14.78 22.45
CA TRP A 74 -19.88 -16.13 22.46
C TRP A 74 -18.78 -16.33 23.53
N ILE A 75 -18.63 -15.39 24.47
CA ILE A 75 -17.56 -15.43 25.48
C ILE A 75 -17.61 -16.68 26.37
N SER A 76 -18.79 -17.25 26.59
CA SER A 76 -18.97 -18.52 27.32
C SER A 76 -18.33 -19.72 26.60
N HIS A 77 -18.09 -19.60 25.29
CA HIS A 77 -17.53 -20.66 24.45
C HIS A 77 -16.01 -20.65 24.35
N CYS A 78 -15.30 -19.67 24.94
CA CYS A 78 -13.85 -19.60 24.88
C CYS A 78 -13.20 -20.94 25.31
N ARG A 79 -13.65 -21.55 26.40
CA ARG A 79 -13.06 -22.81 26.91
C ARG A 79 -13.79 -24.08 26.46
N THR A 80 -14.73 -23.97 25.52
CA THR A 80 -15.48 -25.14 25.03
C THR A 80 -14.70 -25.80 23.88
N GLU A 81 -14.36 -27.08 23.99
CA GLU A 81 -13.59 -27.82 22.95
C GLU A 81 -14.17 -27.64 21.54
N ARG A 82 -15.50 -27.70 21.41
CA ARG A 82 -16.21 -27.57 20.13
C ARG A 82 -15.92 -26.25 19.41
N PHE A 83 -15.70 -25.17 20.15
CA PHE A 83 -15.54 -23.82 19.60
C PHE A 83 -14.16 -23.23 19.87
N TYR A 84 -13.28 -23.96 20.55
CA TYR A 84 -11.96 -23.49 20.96
C TYR A 84 -11.16 -22.96 19.78
N LEU A 85 -11.07 -23.72 18.68
CA LEU A 85 -10.32 -23.30 17.49
C LEU A 85 -10.87 -22.01 16.86
N TYR A 86 -12.19 -21.88 16.81
CA TYR A 86 -12.83 -20.68 16.26
C TYR A 86 -12.62 -19.48 17.19
N MET A 87 -12.90 -19.62 18.49
CA MET A 87 -12.65 -18.57 19.47
C MET A 87 -11.18 -18.16 19.50
N TRP A 88 -10.26 -19.11 19.39
CA TRP A 88 -8.82 -18.87 19.38
C TRP A 88 -8.35 -18.08 18.17
N SER A 89 -8.92 -18.34 17.00
CA SER A 89 -8.52 -17.67 15.76
C SER A 89 -9.25 -16.35 15.48
N TYR A 90 -10.50 -16.20 15.97
CA TYR A 90 -11.37 -15.06 15.63
C TYR A 90 -11.66 -14.11 16.79
N CYS A 91 -11.64 -14.59 18.03
CA CYS A 91 -12.00 -13.82 19.22
C CYS A 91 -10.86 -13.84 20.26
N ALA A 92 -9.61 -13.80 19.79
CA ALA A 92 -8.44 -14.01 20.62
C ALA A 92 -8.31 -12.99 21.75
N ARG A 93 -8.63 -11.72 21.47
CA ARG A 93 -8.59 -10.64 22.46
C ARG A 93 -9.73 -10.77 23.46
N THR A 94 -10.95 -11.03 22.99
CA THR A 94 -12.12 -11.21 23.86
C THR A 94 -11.95 -12.41 24.80
N CYS A 95 -11.36 -13.51 24.32
CA CYS A 95 -11.11 -14.71 25.11
C CYS A 95 -9.81 -14.69 25.92
N GLY A 96 -8.95 -13.67 25.74
CA GLY A 96 -7.69 -13.53 26.47
C GLY A 96 -6.63 -14.58 26.11
N TYR A 97 -6.56 -15.02 24.85
CA TYR A 97 -5.46 -15.90 24.38
C TYR A 97 -4.16 -15.14 24.10
N CYS A 98 -4.26 -13.84 24.26
CA CYS A 98 -3.35 -12.74 24.07
C CYS A 98 -3.97 -11.58 24.88
#